data_AF-A0A0C3AMQ7-F1
#
_entry.id   AF-A0A0C3AMQ7-F1
#
_cell.length_a   1.000
_cell.length_b   1.000
_cell.length_c   1.000
_cell.angle_alpha   90.00
_cell.angle_beta   90.00
_cell.angle_gamma   90.00
#
_symmetry.space_group_name_H-M   'P 1'
#
loop_
_entity.id
_entity.type
_entity.pdbx_description
1 polymer ?
#
loop_
_entity_poly.entity_id
_entity_poly.type
_entity_poly.pdbx_seq_one_letter_code
_entity_poly.pdbx_strand_id
1 'polypeptide(L)'
;MIQTDDLSKSPRRATPMSNTDNSNDNGHNREKDIAIACFDGGGPGVISELIILEEIAERFAYDSKTDDYKSHPTKYWDLIGGVGFGGMSALLLGRLHMTLEETMDELVTLGQAIYPRGLHETTPEENTSRLRNAVEDILRRNQHPIDIKLRESTQTGCKVIVFASPTTAMDHCQAFRTYKHRGRGLECTFVEAACAILAAPESFAPAIIGPPSRCQRFGGIPRGSINPTKEIFKEAQRIFGDEKPVSLVLSLGSGQKVPFSSSETRITRIMHDYGIVERELSRQLDSVPTYLRLNVDRGLETIENAHWYDIDPIVTSTQVYLEMVTTTNFIDEAVQRVLRGGGSITLGKLVGLNGATKLRFDTRELDDFLKKEIRSIRDTLQGVAEKITLIDAIGTRIPISLQLCGSYQMLTGIIRLYFEHCRPPGAGLVRQGHYQLVSGTQMEEVQRSQWTSLVAPGLTVEMSMVKHNRGNRDIACPKCGLLARERNNNTWATSCPVTRTFKLLTGLNLMIL
;
A
#
# COMPACT_ATOMS: atom_id res chain seq x y z
N MET A 1 -35.71 18.36 76.95
CA MET A 1 -35.06 17.44 76.02
C MET A 1 -35.90 17.43 74.75
N ILE A 2 -35.42 18.13 73.72
CA ILE A 2 -35.77 18.07 72.28
C ILE A 2 -37.19 18.50 71.82
N GLN A 3 -37.26 19.80 71.46
CA GLN A 3 -38.01 20.47 70.37
C GLN A 3 -37.60 19.89 68.97
N THR A 4 -38.29 19.96 67.82
CA THR A 4 -39.46 20.70 67.28
C THR A 4 -39.66 20.26 65.80
N ASP A 5 -40.90 20.35 65.31
CA ASP A 5 -41.41 20.91 64.02
C ASP A 5 -40.80 20.45 62.66
N ASP A 6 -41.44 20.49 61.47
CA ASP A 6 -42.72 21.04 61.02
C ASP A 6 -43.09 20.55 59.59
N LEU A 7 -44.38 20.67 59.26
CA LEU A 7 -45.03 21.04 57.97
C LEU A 7 -44.56 20.48 56.59
N SER A 8 -45.49 19.80 55.90
CA SER A 8 -46.34 20.38 54.82
C SER A 8 -46.73 19.35 53.73
N LYS A 9 -48.04 19.23 53.48
CA LYS A 9 -48.66 18.47 52.38
C LYS A 9 -49.16 19.44 51.32
N SER A 10 -48.88 19.18 50.05
CA SER A 10 -49.28 19.99 48.89
C SER A 10 -50.68 19.63 48.33
N PRO A 11 -51.43 20.59 47.74
CA PRO A 11 -52.76 20.36 47.17
C PRO A 11 -52.80 20.36 45.62
N ARG A 12 -53.91 19.86 45.07
CA ARG A 12 -54.29 19.79 43.64
C ARG A 12 -54.77 21.15 43.07
N ARG A 13 -54.52 21.44 41.78
CA ARG A 13 -55.53 22.08 40.86
C ARG A 13 -55.15 22.16 39.37
N ALA A 14 -56.16 21.88 38.54
CA ALA A 14 -56.58 22.50 37.26
C ALA A 14 -55.76 22.37 35.96
N THR A 15 -56.42 21.80 34.95
CA THR A 15 -56.19 21.97 33.50
C THR A 15 -56.54 23.38 33.01
N PRO A 16 -55.93 23.83 31.90
CA PRO A 16 -56.72 24.47 30.83
C PRO A 16 -56.48 23.86 29.44
N MET A 17 -57.48 24.10 28.60
CA MET A 17 -57.73 23.61 27.24
C MET A 17 -56.74 24.08 26.16
N SER A 18 -56.59 23.21 25.16
CA SER A 18 -56.35 23.42 23.73
C SER A 18 -55.83 24.78 23.24
N ASN A 19 -54.72 24.75 22.52
CA ASN A 19 -54.66 25.37 21.19
C ASN A 19 -54.05 24.38 20.20
N THR A 20 -54.85 24.04 19.21
CA THR A 20 -54.46 23.39 17.97
C THR A 20 -53.58 24.34 17.18
N ASP A 21 -52.32 24.01 16.97
CA ASP A 21 -51.60 24.40 15.78
C ASP A 21 -51.16 23.13 15.05
N ASN A 22 -52.00 22.75 14.09
CA ASN A 22 -51.63 21.87 12.98
C ASN A 22 -50.58 22.61 12.14
N SER A 23 -49.31 22.54 12.51
CA SER A 23 -48.24 22.59 11.53
C SER A 23 -47.89 21.14 11.19
N ASN A 24 -48.33 20.71 10.01
CA ASN A 24 -47.77 19.58 9.29
C ASN A 24 -46.26 19.82 9.13
N ASP A 25 -45.46 19.44 10.13
CA ASP A 25 -44.04 19.17 9.91
C ASP A 25 -43.95 17.80 9.25
N ASN A 26 -44.29 17.79 7.95
CA ASN A 26 -43.96 16.72 7.04
C ASN A 26 -42.48 16.82 6.64
N GLY A 27 -41.61 17.12 7.61
CA GLY A 27 -40.18 16.91 7.53
C GLY A 27 -39.94 15.42 7.38
N HIS A 28 -39.90 14.95 6.14
CA HIS A 28 -39.14 13.75 5.82
C HIS A 28 -37.79 13.92 6.50
N ASN A 29 -37.59 13.17 7.58
CA ASN A 29 -36.35 13.07 8.32
C ASN A 29 -35.34 12.46 7.34
N ARG A 30 -34.77 13.31 6.46
CA ARG A 30 -33.77 12.89 5.48
C ARG A 30 -32.60 12.43 6.31
N GLU A 31 -32.42 11.12 6.37
CA GLU A 31 -31.30 10.51 7.03
C GLU A 31 -30.00 11.19 6.57
N LYS A 32 -29.21 11.69 7.52
CA LYS A 32 -27.92 12.35 7.25
C LYS A 32 -27.03 11.43 6.40
N ASP A 33 -26.44 12.00 5.35
CA ASP A 33 -25.44 11.33 4.52
C ASP A 33 -24.17 11.03 5.33
N ILE A 34 -23.45 9.97 4.96
CA ILE A 34 -22.23 9.58 5.67
C ILE A 34 -20.97 10.14 5.03
N ALA A 35 -20.02 10.53 5.88
CA ALA A 35 -18.66 10.88 5.49
C ALA A 35 -17.64 9.86 6.03
N ILE A 36 -16.69 9.45 5.19
CA ILE A 36 -15.69 8.42 5.48
C ILE A 36 -14.29 8.97 5.23
N ALA A 37 -13.35 8.77 6.18
CA ALA A 37 -11.93 9.02 5.96
C ALA A 37 -11.12 7.72 5.98
N CYS A 38 -10.23 7.56 5.01
CA CYS A 38 -9.34 6.41 4.85
C CYS A 38 -7.89 6.88 4.89
N PHE A 39 -7.12 6.35 5.83
CA PHE A 39 -5.70 6.65 6.00
C PHE A 39 -4.85 5.51 5.47
N ASP A 40 -3.89 5.84 4.62
CA ASP A 40 -2.99 4.85 4.05
C ASP A 40 -1.97 4.37 5.07
N GLY A 41 -1.43 3.18 4.82
CA GLY A 41 -0.22 2.75 5.49
C GLY A 41 0.99 3.50 4.95
N GLY A 42 2.06 3.52 5.74
CA GLY A 42 3.29 4.19 5.35
C GLY A 42 4.20 4.35 6.56
N GLY A 43 5.29 5.09 6.36
CA GLY A 43 6.14 5.55 7.44
C GLY A 43 5.84 7.02 7.78
N PRO A 44 6.87 7.88 7.88
CA PRO A 44 6.73 9.30 8.23
C PRO A 44 5.75 10.08 7.35
N GLY A 45 5.51 9.63 6.11
CA GLY A 45 4.57 10.26 5.17
C GLY A 45 3.14 10.38 5.71
N VAL A 46 2.76 9.63 6.75
CA VAL A 46 1.47 9.79 7.45
C VAL A 46 1.27 11.22 8.00
N ILE A 47 2.35 11.95 8.29
CA ILE A 47 2.28 13.35 8.72
C ILE A 47 1.66 14.21 7.60
N SER A 48 1.93 13.89 6.33
CA SER A 48 1.27 14.54 5.19
C SER A 48 -0.25 14.33 5.21
N GLU A 49 -0.71 13.12 5.52
CA GLU A 49 -2.14 12.82 5.62
C GLU A 49 -2.82 13.68 6.69
N LEU A 50 -2.16 13.88 7.84
CA LEU A 50 -2.69 14.67 8.94
C LEU A 50 -2.70 16.18 8.65
N ILE A 51 -1.66 16.70 7.98
CA ILE A 51 -1.62 18.11 7.53
C ILE A 51 -2.75 18.38 6.51
N ILE A 52 -2.97 17.46 5.57
CA ILE A 52 -4.08 17.58 4.61
C ILE A 52 -5.43 17.54 5.34
N LEU A 53 -5.57 16.66 6.33
CA LEU A 53 -6.79 16.58 7.13
C LEU A 53 -7.01 17.83 7.99
N GLU A 54 -5.93 18.44 8.50
CA GLU A 54 -5.96 19.71 9.23
C GLU A 54 -6.49 20.83 8.35
N GLU A 55 -5.94 21.03 7.16
CA GLU A 55 -6.42 22.00 6.17
C GLU A 55 -7.93 21.83 5.88
N ILE A 56 -8.38 20.58 5.69
CA ILE A 56 -9.80 20.28 5.47
C ILE A 56 -10.64 20.64 6.70
N ALA A 57 -10.16 20.33 7.91
CA ALA A 57 -10.85 20.62 9.15
C ALA A 57 -10.93 22.15 9.41
N GLU A 58 -9.89 22.90 9.07
CA GLU A 58 -9.89 24.37 9.15
C GLU A 58 -10.94 24.98 8.24
N ARG A 59 -11.04 24.50 6.99
CA ARG A 59 -12.06 24.96 6.04
C ARG A 59 -13.46 24.59 6.47
N PHE A 60 -13.66 23.38 7.02
CA PHE A 60 -14.93 23.01 7.63
C PHE A 60 -15.37 24.02 8.69
N ALA A 61 -14.46 24.36 9.59
CA ALA A 61 -14.72 25.29 10.69
C ALA A 61 -15.02 26.71 10.22
N TYR A 62 -14.23 27.20 9.25
CA TYR A 62 -14.44 28.48 8.61
C TYR A 62 -15.83 28.58 7.99
N ASP A 63 -16.20 27.59 7.18
CA ASP A 63 -17.47 27.56 6.46
C ASP A 63 -18.68 27.28 7.38
N SER A 64 -18.50 26.46 8.43
CA SER A 64 -19.55 26.20 9.42
C SER A 64 -19.67 27.30 10.47
N LYS A 65 -18.76 28.28 10.48
CA LYS A 65 -18.66 29.36 11.49
C LYS A 65 -18.59 28.81 12.92
N THR A 66 -17.81 27.74 13.11
CA THR A 66 -17.61 27.11 14.42
C THR A 66 -16.14 26.90 14.71
N ASP A 67 -15.66 27.31 15.88
CA ASP A 67 -14.25 27.09 16.29
C ASP A 67 -14.00 25.71 16.93
N ASP A 68 -15.04 24.87 17.06
CA ASP A 68 -15.03 23.59 17.79
C ASP A 68 -14.38 22.41 17.04
N TYR A 69 -13.72 22.65 15.90
CA TYR A 69 -13.07 21.57 15.15
C TYR A 69 -11.73 21.14 15.74
N LYS A 70 -10.96 22.09 16.31
CA LYS A 70 -9.62 21.84 16.85
C LYS A 70 -9.64 20.81 17.98
N SER A 71 -10.73 20.79 18.74
CA SER A 71 -10.98 19.83 19.84
C SER A 71 -11.57 18.50 19.37
N HIS A 72 -12.13 18.41 18.15
CA HIS A 72 -12.89 17.24 17.71
C HIS A 72 -12.70 16.95 16.20
N PRO A 73 -11.50 16.54 15.77
CA PRO A 73 -11.21 16.28 14.34
C PRO A 73 -12.07 15.16 13.73
N THR A 74 -12.70 14.32 14.57
CA THR A 74 -13.59 13.23 14.14
C THR A 74 -15.05 13.63 13.99
N LYS A 75 -15.43 14.87 14.34
CA LYS A 75 -16.83 15.37 14.32
C LYS A 75 -17.49 15.30 12.94
N TYR A 76 -16.71 15.47 11.87
CA TYR A 76 -17.21 15.48 10.50
C TYR A 76 -17.28 14.09 9.87
N TRP A 77 -16.83 13.05 10.57
CA TRP A 77 -16.68 11.70 10.02
C TRP A 77 -17.59 10.71 10.74
N ASP A 78 -18.28 9.86 9.99
CA ASP A 78 -19.09 8.77 10.54
C ASP A 78 -18.29 7.46 10.66
N LEU A 79 -17.25 7.32 9.83
CA LEU A 79 -16.30 6.22 9.84
C LEU A 79 -14.90 6.71 9.46
N ILE A 80 -13.92 6.41 10.29
CA ILE A 80 -12.51 6.53 9.92
C ILE A 80 -11.84 5.16 9.96
N GLY A 81 -10.87 4.94 9.08
CA GLY A 81 -10.08 3.74 9.17
C GLY A 81 -8.75 3.79 8.46
N GLY A 82 -7.87 2.86 8.80
CA GLY A 82 -6.51 2.85 8.28
C GLY A 82 -5.75 1.55 8.52
N VAL A 83 -4.51 1.52 8.03
CA VAL A 83 -3.54 0.43 8.26
C VAL A 83 -2.18 1.01 8.64
N GLY A 84 -1.32 0.24 9.31
CA GLY A 84 0.00 0.73 9.69
C GLY A 84 -0.07 2.03 10.49
N PHE A 85 0.78 3.00 10.14
CA PHE A 85 0.77 4.32 10.78
C PHE A 85 -0.50 5.14 10.48
N GLY A 86 -1.13 5.05 9.31
CA GLY A 86 -2.45 5.68 9.11
C GLY A 86 -3.57 5.04 9.93
N GLY A 87 -3.45 3.73 10.20
CA GLY A 87 -4.28 3.06 11.20
C GLY A 87 -4.03 3.60 12.61
N MET A 88 -2.76 3.87 12.95
CA MET A 88 -2.42 4.53 14.22
C MET A 88 -3.01 5.94 14.30
N SER A 89 -2.95 6.74 13.23
CA SER A 89 -3.64 8.04 13.14
C SER A 89 -5.14 7.90 13.44
N ALA A 90 -5.81 6.93 12.81
CA ALA A 90 -7.23 6.69 13.05
C ALA A 90 -7.54 6.31 14.51
N LEU A 91 -6.67 5.53 15.15
CA LEU A 91 -6.79 5.18 16.57
C LEU A 91 -6.58 6.38 17.50
N LEU A 92 -5.55 7.20 17.26
CA LEU A 92 -5.27 8.37 18.08
C LEU A 92 -6.42 9.40 17.99
N LEU A 93 -6.87 9.71 16.78
CA LEU A 93 -7.95 10.67 16.54
C LEU A 93 -9.31 10.17 17.05
N GLY A 94 -9.67 8.93 16.72
CA GLY A 94 -11.03 8.44 16.97
C GLY A 94 -11.21 7.63 18.24
N ARG A 95 -10.15 7.00 18.76
CA ARG A 95 -10.23 6.20 20.00
C ARG A 95 -9.65 6.93 21.20
N LEU A 96 -8.60 7.71 21.04
CA LEU A 96 -8.05 8.53 22.14
C LEU A 96 -8.57 9.98 22.11
N HIS A 97 -9.33 10.35 21.08
CA HIS A 97 -9.91 11.70 20.93
C HIS A 97 -8.87 12.82 20.94
N MET A 98 -7.68 12.53 20.44
CA MET A 98 -6.61 13.53 20.30
C MET A 98 -6.95 14.53 19.20
N THR A 99 -6.39 15.73 19.34
CA THR A 99 -6.34 16.72 18.27
C THR A 99 -5.38 16.26 17.15
N LEU A 100 -5.41 16.95 16.00
CA LEU A 100 -4.50 16.65 14.89
C LEU A 100 -3.04 16.94 15.26
N GLU A 101 -2.79 18.05 15.96
CA GLU A 101 -1.48 18.45 16.47
C GLU A 101 -0.91 17.39 17.42
N GLU A 102 -1.68 17.00 18.45
CA GLU A 102 -1.29 15.95 19.40
C GLU A 102 -1.02 14.63 18.67
N THR A 103 -1.85 14.28 17.68
CA THR A 103 -1.67 13.06 16.89
C THR A 103 -0.36 13.08 16.11
N MET A 104 -0.01 14.21 15.47
CA MET A 104 1.25 14.35 14.73
C MET A 104 2.46 14.18 15.67
N ASP A 105 2.46 14.87 16.81
CA ASP A 105 3.54 14.80 17.80
C ASP A 105 3.74 13.39 18.36
N GLU A 106 2.64 12.70 18.67
CA GLU A 106 2.67 11.33 19.19
C GLU A 106 3.17 10.34 18.13
N LEU A 107 2.80 10.50 16.85
CA LEU A 107 3.30 9.66 15.76
C LEU A 107 4.80 9.86 15.51
N VAL A 108 5.28 11.11 15.53
CA VAL A 108 6.71 11.41 15.40
C VAL A 108 7.48 10.77 16.56
N THR A 109 6.99 10.95 17.79
CA THR A 109 7.61 10.34 18.98
C THR A 109 7.64 8.82 18.88
N LEU A 110 6.53 8.20 18.47
CA LEU A 110 6.42 6.75 18.28
C LEU A 110 7.40 6.24 17.22
N GLY A 111 7.43 6.89 16.06
CA GLY A 111 8.31 6.55 14.96
C GLY A 111 9.79 6.59 15.36
N GLN A 112 10.21 7.62 16.07
CA GLN A 112 11.57 7.76 16.60
C GLN A 112 11.90 6.70 17.67
N ALA A 113 10.93 6.30 18.49
CA ALA A 113 11.12 5.27 19.50
C ALA A 113 11.30 3.87 18.89
N ILE A 114 10.57 3.55 17.83
CA ILE A 114 10.62 2.23 17.19
C ILE A 114 11.71 2.12 16.11
N TYR A 115 12.16 3.24 15.56
CA TYR A 115 13.28 3.35 14.62
C TYR A 115 14.38 4.28 15.17
N PRO A 116 15.16 3.86 16.19
CA PRO A 116 16.16 4.72 16.80
C PRO A 116 17.34 5.04 15.88
N ARG A 117 17.98 6.21 16.06
CA ARG A 117 19.22 6.56 15.32
C ARG A 117 20.34 5.57 15.62
N GLY A 118 21.08 5.19 14.58
CA GLY A 118 22.32 4.42 14.69
C GLY A 118 22.20 2.96 14.24
N LEU A 119 23.35 2.33 13.96
CA LEU A 119 23.47 0.92 13.60
C LEU A 119 23.33 0.04 14.86
N HIS A 120 22.14 0.01 15.45
CA HIS A 120 21.82 -0.98 16.46
C HIS A 120 21.24 -2.22 15.79
N GLU A 121 22.04 -3.27 15.67
CA GLU A 121 21.52 -4.61 15.42
C GLU A 121 20.52 -4.92 16.54
N THR A 122 19.25 -4.96 16.18
CA THR A 122 18.15 -5.19 17.10
C THR A 122 17.33 -6.34 16.58
N THR A 123 16.94 -7.22 17.48
CA THR A 123 16.11 -8.37 17.13
C THR A 123 14.67 -7.94 16.89
N PRO A 124 13.90 -8.65 16.03
CA PRO A 124 12.47 -8.39 15.88
C PRO A 124 11.70 -8.40 17.21
N GLU A 125 12.12 -9.22 18.18
CA GLU A 125 11.55 -9.30 19.52
C GLU A 125 11.80 -8.03 20.36
N GLU A 126 13.02 -7.50 20.31
CA GLU A 126 13.37 -6.23 20.95
C GLU A 126 12.60 -5.06 20.31
N ASN A 127 12.46 -5.06 18.99
CA ASN A 127 11.68 -4.07 18.25
C ASN A 127 10.21 -4.08 18.67
N THR A 128 9.60 -5.26 18.77
CA THR A 128 8.21 -5.40 19.24
C THR A 128 8.06 -4.96 20.69
N SER A 129 9.06 -5.21 21.54
CA SER A 129 9.07 -4.74 22.92
C SER A 129 9.15 -3.23 23.01
N ARG A 130 10.00 -2.58 22.19
CA ARG A 130 10.06 -1.11 22.08
C ARG A 130 8.75 -0.52 21.58
N LEU A 131 8.16 -1.10 20.54
CA LEU A 131 6.86 -0.69 20.01
C LEU A 131 5.77 -0.76 21.08
N ARG A 132 5.68 -1.86 21.83
CA ARG A 132 4.72 -1.99 22.93
C ARG A 132 4.93 -0.89 23.98
N ASN A 133 6.16 -0.71 24.44
CA ASN A 133 6.47 0.28 25.48
C ASN A 133 6.14 1.70 25.01
N ALA A 134 6.49 2.04 23.76
CA ALA A 134 6.19 3.34 23.19
C ALA A 134 4.68 3.60 23.12
N VAL A 135 3.87 2.61 22.71
CA VAL A 135 2.40 2.75 22.69
C VAL A 135 1.84 2.88 24.12
N GLU A 136 2.37 2.13 25.09
CA GLU A 136 1.98 2.31 26.49
C GLU A 136 2.34 3.70 27.03
N ASP A 137 3.46 4.28 26.60
CA ASP A 137 3.87 5.63 26.98
C ASP A 137 2.96 6.71 26.38
N ILE A 138 2.45 6.52 25.14
CA ILE A 138 1.38 7.36 24.58
C ILE A 138 0.17 7.35 25.52
N LEU A 139 -0.27 6.17 25.96
CA LEU A 139 -1.43 6.06 26.87
C LEU A 139 -1.16 6.74 28.22
N ARG A 140 0.04 6.58 28.80
CA ARG A 140 0.41 7.22 30.07
C ARG A 140 0.41 8.74 29.97
N ARG A 141 1.04 9.31 28.93
CA ARG A 141 1.10 10.77 28.71
C ARG A 141 -0.28 11.38 28.51
N ASN A 142 -1.18 10.64 27.86
CA ASN A 142 -2.54 11.05 27.56
C ASN A 142 -3.57 10.54 28.58
N GLN A 143 -3.12 10.16 29.78
CA GLN A 143 -3.96 9.85 30.95
C GLN A 143 -4.96 8.70 30.73
N HIS A 144 -4.60 7.73 29.89
CA HIS A 144 -5.36 6.52 29.64
C HIS A 144 -4.76 5.30 30.37
N PRO A 145 -5.58 4.35 30.85
CA PRO A 145 -5.08 3.11 31.41
C PRO A 145 -4.44 2.23 30.33
N ILE A 146 -3.34 1.55 30.66
CA ILE A 146 -2.57 0.73 29.69
C ILE A 146 -3.37 -0.46 29.14
N ASP A 147 -4.34 -0.95 29.91
CA ASP A 147 -5.20 -2.09 29.57
C ASP A 147 -6.54 -1.66 28.95
N ILE A 148 -6.65 -0.39 28.56
CA ILE A 148 -7.82 0.16 27.90
C ILE A 148 -8.25 -0.71 26.72
N LYS A 149 -9.53 -1.10 26.72
CA LYS A 149 -10.10 -1.91 25.64
C LYS A 149 -10.19 -1.08 24.37
N LEU A 150 -9.88 -1.71 23.24
CA LEU A 150 -10.05 -1.08 21.94
C LEU A 150 -11.52 -0.70 21.73
N ARG A 151 -12.44 -1.62 22.04
CA ARG A 151 -13.87 -1.36 21.93
C ARG A 151 -14.36 -0.46 23.04
N GLU A 152 -15.12 0.56 22.68
CA GLU A 152 -15.74 1.51 23.58
C GLU A 152 -17.06 0.94 24.16
N SER A 153 -17.31 1.25 25.42
CA SER A 153 -18.54 0.87 26.12
C SER A 153 -19.72 1.74 25.67
N THR A 154 -19.47 3.05 25.52
CA THR A 154 -20.37 4.07 24.97
C THR A 154 -20.03 4.32 23.52
N GLN A 155 -21.01 4.28 22.64
CA GLN A 155 -20.78 4.44 21.22
C GLN A 155 -20.62 5.93 20.87
N THR A 156 -19.45 6.28 20.35
CA THR A 156 -19.14 7.61 19.80
C THR A 156 -19.80 7.79 18.43
N GLY A 157 -19.96 9.05 18.01
CA GLY A 157 -20.54 9.39 16.70
C GLY A 157 -19.70 8.87 15.53
N CYS A 158 -18.37 8.95 15.65
CA CYS A 158 -17.42 8.46 14.66
C CYS A 158 -16.95 7.04 15.00
N LYS A 159 -17.11 6.11 14.06
CA LYS A 159 -16.63 4.73 14.21
C LYS A 159 -15.20 4.60 13.71
N VAL A 160 -14.35 3.83 14.41
CA VAL A 160 -12.96 3.58 13.97
C VAL A 160 -12.76 2.10 13.64
N ILE A 161 -12.14 1.84 12.48
CA ILE A 161 -11.70 0.51 12.07
C ILE A 161 -10.26 0.53 11.55
N VAL A 162 -9.44 -0.39 12.04
CA VAL A 162 -8.08 -0.59 11.51
C VAL A 162 -7.85 -2.04 11.13
N PHE A 163 -6.90 -2.29 10.23
CA PHE A 163 -6.63 -3.64 9.73
C PHE A 163 -5.19 -4.08 9.95
N ALA A 164 -5.03 -5.35 10.32
CA ALA A 164 -3.75 -6.05 10.29
C ALA A 164 -3.92 -7.41 9.61
N SER A 165 -2.81 -8.01 9.16
CA SER A 165 -2.84 -9.34 8.59
C SER A 165 -2.53 -10.42 9.61
N PRO A 166 -3.32 -11.50 9.68
CA PRO A 166 -2.88 -12.71 10.36
C PRO A 166 -1.62 -13.26 9.68
N THR A 167 -0.62 -13.71 10.45
CA THR A 167 0.62 -14.23 9.86
C THR A 167 0.42 -15.50 9.01
N THR A 168 -0.71 -16.20 9.20
CA THR A 168 -1.10 -17.38 8.42
C THR A 168 -1.89 -17.05 7.16
N ALA A 169 -2.35 -15.81 7.00
CA ALA A 169 -3.15 -15.33 5.86
C ALA A 169 -2.79 -13.87 5.59
N MET A 170 -1.61 -13.63 5.02
CA MET A 170 -1.03 -12.28 4.88
C MET A 170 -1.81 -11.36 3.92
N ASP A 171 -2.65 -11.91 3.08
CA ASP A 171 -3.58 -11.21 2.18
C ASP A 171 -4.95 -10.90 2.83
N HIS A 172 -5.22 -11.45 4.02
CA HIS A 172 -6.46 -11.22 4.74
C HIS A 172 -6.39 -9.98 5.63
N CYS A 173 -7.39 -9.11 5.50
CA CYS A 173 -7.54 -7.92 6.34
C CYS A 173 -8.37 -8.24 7.60
N GLN A 174 -7.70 -8.59 8.70
CA GLN A 174 -8.36 -8.72 10.00
C GLN A 174 -8.73 -7.33 10.52
N ALA A 175 -10.02 -7.08 10.66
CA ALA A 175 -10.57 -5.84 11.19
C ALA A 175 -10.53 -5.77 12.72
N PHE A 176 -10.05 -4.64 13.24
CA PHE A 176 -10.05 -4.21 14.63
C PHE A 176 -10.97 -3.01 14.77
N ARG A 177 -12.01 -3.10 15.61
CA ARG A 177 -13.11 -2.12 15.65
C ARG A 177 -13.25 -1.52 17.04
N THR A 178 -13.45 -0.21 17.11
CA THR A 178 -13.76 0.48 18.38
C THR A 178 -15.24 0.38 18.76
N TYR A 179 -16.10 -0.09 17.86
CA TYR A 179 -17.54 -0.21 18.06
C TYR A 179 -18.02 -1.68 18.12
N LYS A 180 -19.23 -1.85 18.64
CA LYS A 180 -19.94 -3.13 18.64
C LYS A 180 -20.39 -3.48 17.22
N HIS A 181 -20.27 -4.76 16.85
CA HIS A 181 -20.73 -5.28 15.58
C HIS A 181 -21.37 -6.66 15.78
N ARG A 182 -22.10 -7.14 14.78
CA ARG A 182 -22.69 -8.48 14.81
C ARG A 182 -21.61 -9.54 14.66
N GLY A 183 -21.27 -10.22 15.75
CA GLY A 183 -20.24 -11.25 15.80
C GLY A 183 -19.45 -11.19 17.10
N ARG A 184 -18.62 -12.20 17.35
CA ARG A 184 -17.78 -12.23 18.56
C ARG A 184 -16.63 -11.20 18.50
N GLY A 185 -16.17 -10.85 17.29
CA GLY A 185 -15.00 -10.00 17.09
C GLY A 185 -13.72 -10.56 17.70
N LEU A 186 -12.61 -9.84 17.49
CA LEU A 186 -11.38 -10.03 18.26
C LEU A 186 -11.38 -9.02 19.42
N GLU A 187 -11.56 -9.52 20.64
CA GLU A 187 -11.41 -8.70 21.85
C GLU A 187 -9.93 -8.44 22.08
N CYS A 188 -9.54 -7.17 22.14
CA CYS A 188 -8.15 -6.74 22.36
C CYS A 188 -8.09 -5.39 23.08
N THR A 189 -6.93 -5.09 23.64
CA THR A 189 -6.59 -3.74 24.14
C THR A 189 -6.18 -2.82 22.99
N PHE A 190 -6.13 -1.52 23.27
CA PHE A 190 -5.56 -0.53 22.35
C PHE A 190 -4.12 -0.90 21.97
N VAL A 191 -3.29 -1.22 22.98
CA VAL A 191 -1.87 -1.59 22.78
C VAL A 191 -1.75 -2.82 21.86
N GLU A 192 -2.56 -3.86 22.08
CA GLU A 192 -2.55 -5.05 21.23
C GLU A 192 -2.89 -4.72 19.77
N ALA A 193 -3.91 -3.90 19.52
CA ALA A 193 -4.31 -3.49 18.17
C ALA A 193 -3.24 -2.62 17.50
N ALA A 194 -2.69 -1.63 18.21
CA ALA A 194 -1.61 -0.77 17.72
C ALA A 194 -0.36 -1.58 17.36
N CYS A 195 0.05 -2.52 18.22
CA CYS A 195 1.14 -3.43 17.90
C CYS A 195 0.81 -4.30 16.67
N ALA A 196 -0.41 -4.81 16.54
CA ALA A 196 -0.80 -5.66 15.42
C ALA A 196 -0.72 -4.94 14.07
N ILE A 197 -1.16 -3.68 13.98
CA ILE A 197 -1.15 -2.90 12.73
C ILE A 197 0.26 -2.40 12.37
N LEU A 198 1.15 -2.20 13.36
CA LEU A 198 2.51 -1.68 13.17
C LEU A 198 3.60 -2.76 13.07
N ALA A 199 3.31 -4.02 13.41
CA ALA A 199 4.29 -5.11 13.42
C ALA A 199 4.68 -5.60 12.01
N ALA A 200 5.34 -4.74 11.24
CA ALA A 200 5.87 -5.06 9.91
C ALA A 200 6.83 -6.27 9.99
N PRO A 201 6.60 -7.38 9.23
CA PRO A 201 7.33 -8.64 9.42
C PRO A 201 8.84 -8.55 9.22
N GLU A 202 9.31 -7.57 8.45
CA GLU A 202 10.72 -7.29 8.20
C GLU A 202 11.46 -6.70 9.42
N SER A 203 10.72 -6.06 10.33
CA SER A 203 11.29 -5.27 11.44
C SER A 203 10.83 -5.76 12.81
N PHE A 204 9.67 -6.42 12.92
CA PHE A 204 9.02 -6.71 14.19
C PHE A 204 8.60 -8.18 14.30
N ALA A 205 8.70 -8.74 15.50
CA ALA A 205 8.06 -10.01 15.82
C ALA A 205 6.52 -9.84 15.81
N PRO A 206 5.74 -10.84 15.36
CA PRO A 206 4.29 -10.73 15.27
C PRO A 206 3.62 -10.37 16.59
N ALA A 207 2.62 -9.49 16.55
CA ALA A 207 1.79 -9.19 17.71
C ALA A 207 0.90 -10.40 18.05
N ILE A 208 0.84 -10.78 19.32
CA ILE A 208 0.07 -11.92 19.80
C ILE A 208 -1.16 -11.40 20.56
N ILE A 209 -2.35 -11.83 20.16
CA ILE A 209 -3.61 -11.39 20.75
C ILE A 209 -4.45 -12.60 21.16
N GLY A 210 -5.02 -12.53 22.36
CA GLY A 210 -5.87 -13.56 22.93
C GLY A 210 -5.13 -14.53 23.86
N PRO A 211 -5.85 -15.46 24.51
CA PRO A 211 -5.26 -16.32 25.52
C PRO A 211 -4.32 -17.38 24.91
N PRO A 212 -3.34 -17.90 25.67
CA PRO A 212 -2.27 -18.75 25.14
C PRO A 212 -2.73 -19.94 24.29
N SER A 213 -3.85 -20.59 24.66
CA SER A 213 -4.39 -21.76 23.96
C SER A 213 -5.07 -21.48 22.62
N ARG A 214 -5.38 -20.21 22.31
CA ARG A 214 -6.11 -19.80 21.10
C ARG A 214 -5.71 -18.40 20.64
N CYS A 215 -4.44 -18.06 20.83
CA CYS A 215 -3.90 -16.77 20.43
C CYS A 215 -3.80 -16.68 18.90
N GLN A 216 -3.91 -15.46 18.39
CA GLN A 216 -3.71 -15.13 16.98
C GLN A 216 -2.47 -14.25 16.86
N ARG A 217 -1.75 -14.40 15.74
CA ARG A 217 -0.51 -13.68 15.46
C ARG A 217 -0.72 -12.75 14.27
N PHE A 218 -0.28 -11.50 14.39
CA PHE A 218 -0.49 -10.46 13.39
C PHE A 218 0.83 -9.85 12.93
N GLY A 219 0.94 -9.58 11.63
CA GLY A 219 2.16 -9.10 10.97
C GLY A 219 1.97 -7.79 10.23
N GLY A 220 1.30 -6.80 10.83
CA GLY A 220 1.18 -5.46 10.26
C GLY A 220 0.24 -5.37 9.06
N ILE A 221 0.59 -4.52 8.10
CA ILE A 221 -0.25 -4.19 6.94
C ILE A 221 -0.53 -5.43 6.08
N PRO A 222 -1.80 -5.75 5.75
CA PRO A 222 -2.13 -6.80 4.80
C PRO A 222 -1.58 -6.53 3.40
N ARG A 223 -1.13 -7.60 2.74
CA ARG A 223 -0.58 -7.52 1.38
C ARG A 223 -1.58 -6.88 0.43
N GLY A 224 -1.09 -5.95 -0.39
CA GLY A 224 -1.91 -5.17 -1.34
C GLY A 224 -2.95 -4.23 -0.73
N SER A 225 -2.91 -4.00 0.59
CA SER A 225 -3.88 -3.16 1.31
C SER A 225 -3.24 -1.94 1.97
N ILE A 226 -2.17 -1.38 1.38
CA ILE A 226 -1.60 -0.10 1.83
C ILE A 226 -2.65 0.99 1.81
N ASN A 227 -3.46 1.04 0.75
CA ASN A 227 -4.67 1.83 0.72
C ASN A 227 -5.86 0.94 1.15
N PRO A 228 -6.44 1.16 2.33
CA PRO A 228 -7.49 0.28 2.87
C PRO A 228 -8.90 0.64 2.41
N THR A 229 -9.07 1.59 1.48
CA THR A 229 -10.40 2.12 1.12
C THR A 229 -11.37 1.02 0.68
N LYS A 230 -10.90 -0.01 -0.05
CA LYS A 230 -11.76 -1.14 -0.45
C LYS A 230 -12.30 -1.94 0.75
N GLU A 231 -11.49 -2.15 1.79
CA GLU A 231 -11.93 -2.85 2.99
C GLU A 231 -12.82 -1.98 3.88
N ILE A 232 -12.53 -0.67 3.93
CA ILE A 232 -13.37 0.31 4.63
C ILE A 232 -14.74 0.41 3.96
N PHE A 233 -14.84 0.33 2.63
CA PHE A 233 -16.12 0.23 1.92
C PHE A 233 -16.94 -0.99 2.31
N LYS A 234 -16.32 -2.18 2.33
CA LYS A 234 -17.00 -3.40 2.79
C LYS A 234 -17.50 -3.25 4.22
N GLU A 235 -16.73 -2.57 5.07
CA GLU A 235 -17.16 -2.31 6.44
C GLU A 235 -18.30 -1.29 6.52
N ALA A 236 -18.20 -0.18 5.78
CA ALA A 236 -19.24 0.82 5.71
C ALA A 236 -20.59 0.20 5.27
N GLN A 237 -20.58 -0.70 4.28
CA GLN A 237 -21.78 -1.41 3.85
C GLN A 237 -22.38 -2.27 4.98
N ARG A 238 -21.55 -2.90 5.82
CA ARG A 238 -22.02 -3.66 6.98
C ARG A 238 -22.64 -2.79 8.06
N ILE A 239 -22.13 -1.57 8.24
CA ILE A 239 -22.57 -0.65 9.30
C ILE A 239 -23.82 0.12 8.89
N PHE A 240 -23.79 0.70 7.69
CA PHE A 240 -24.77 1.70 7.24
C PHE A 240 -25.76 1.15 6.21
N GLY A 241 -25.47 0.00 5.61
CA GLY A 241 -26.26 -0.55 4.51
C GLY A 241 -25.97 0.10 3.16
N ASP A 242 -26.40 -0.56 2.09
CA ASP A 242 -26.11 -0.15 0.71
C ASP A 242 -26.88 1.09 0.26
N GLU A 243 -28.05 1.35 0.83
CA GLU A 243 -28.90 2.48 0.44
C GLU A 243 -28.47 3.81 1.07
N LYS A 244 -27.51 3.78 2.01
CA LYS A 244 -27.06 4.99 2.70
C LYS A 244 -26.40 5.95 1.71
N PRO A 245 -26.85 7.20 1.58
CA PRO A 245 -26.16 8.18 0.76
C PRO A 245 -24.80 8.56 1.36
N VAL A 246 -23.82 8.79 0.49
CA VAL A 246 -22.46 9.17 0.87
C VAL A 246 -22.22 10.62 0.46
N SER A 247 -21.80 11.46 1.40
CA SER A 247 -21.41 12.84 1.11
C SER A 247 -19.95 12.94 0.67
N LEU A 248 -19.05 12.20 1.34
CA LEU A 248 -17.63 12.18 1.02
C LEU A 248 -16.96 10.87 1.46
N VAL A 249 -16.06 10.38 0.61
CA VAL A 249 -15.02 9.41 0.94
C VAL A 249 -13.70 10.09 0.66
N LEU A 250 -13.01 10.48 1.72
CA LEU A 250 -11.68 11.02 1.66
C LEU A 250 -10.67 9.88 1.81
N SER A 251 -9.81 9.68 0.83
CA SER A 251 -8.68 8.77 0.89
C SER A 251 -7.40 9.58 0.92
N LEU A 252 -6.60 9.41 1.98
CA LEU A 252 -5.38 10.16 2.23
C LEU A 252 -4.18 9.24 2.04
N GLY A 253 -3.20 9.70 1.25
CA GLY A 253 -2.00 8.94 0.93
C GLY A 253 -0.77 9.45 1.67
N SER A 254 0.10 8.53 2.10
CA SER A 254 1.36 8.84 2.78
C SER A 254 2.48 9.28 1.83
N GLY A 255 2.16 9.83 0.66
CA GLY A 255 3.10 10.20 -0.40
C GLY A 255 3.37 9.12 -1.44
N GLN A 256 3.60 9.56 -2.68
CA GLN A 256 4.00 8.69 -3.77
C GLN A 256 5.48 8.31 -3.66
N LYS A 257 5.76 7.04 -3.37
CA LYS A 257 7.14 6.53 -3.37
C LYS A 257 7.60 6.20 -4.78
N VAL A 258 8.88 6.45 -5.09
CA VAL A 258 9.46 5.85 -6.30
C VAL A 258 9.47 4.32 -6.09
N PRO A 259 9.08 3.50 -7.08
CA PRO A 259 9.16 2.03 -7.00
C PRO A 259 10.59 1.45 -6.78
N PHE A 260 11.59 2.31 -6.58
CA PHE A 260 13.00 1.98 -6.48
C PHE A 260 13.68 2.71 -5.32
N SER A 261 13.21 2.52 -4.08
CA SER A 261 14.06 2.77 -2.91
C SER A 261 15.12 1.66 -2.79
N SER A 262 16.36 2.07 -2.53
CA SER A 262 17.55 1.22 -2.53
C SER A 262 17.67 0.29 -1.30
N SER A 263 16.88 0.52 -0.26
CA SER A 263 16.93 -0.20 1.03
C SER A 263 15.94 -1.38 1.14
N GLU A 264 14.98 -1.52 0.22
CA GLU A 264 13.96 -2.58 0.29
C GLU A 264 14.34 -3.86 -0.50
N THR A 265 14.23 -5.01 0.16
CA THR A 265 14.40 -6.32 -0.48
C THR A 265 13.38 -6.51 -1.62
N ARG A 266 13.70 -7.35 -2.62
CA ARG A 266 12.75 -7.61 -3.73
C ARG A 266 11.46 -8.32 -3.28
N ILE A 267 11.47 -8.93 -2.09
CA ILE A 267 10.33 -9.65 -1.52
C ILE A 267 9.32 -8.67 -0.90
N THR A 268 9.78 -7.64 -0.19
CA THR A 268 8.91 -6.55 0.33
C THR A 268 8.22 -5.79 -0.81
N ARG A 269 8.90 -5.58 -1.94
CA ARG A 269 8.33 -4.99 -3.16
C ARG A 269 7.19 -5.79 -3.79
N ILE A 270 7.26 -7.12 -3.79
CA ILE A 270 6.21 -8.00 -4.32
C ILE A 270 5.09 -8.20 -3.30
N MET A 271 5.37 -8.10 -2.01
CA MET A 271 4.37 -8.25 -0.95
C MET A 271 3.42 -7.05 -0.83
N HIS A 272 3.88 -5.85 -1.18
CA HIS A 272 3.13 -4.62 -0.92
C HIS A 272 2.27 -4.09 -2.09
N ASP A 273 2.34 -4.66 -3.30
CA ASP A 273 1.61 -4.21 -4.51
C ASP A 273 1.46 -2.67 -4.61
N TYR A 274 2.55 -1.95 -4.30
CA TYR A 274 2.54 -0.49 -4.11
C TYR A 274 1.83 0.20 -5.29
N GLY A 275 0.72 0.86 -4.98
CA GLY A 275 -0.01 1.72 -5.90
C GLY A 275 -0.83 1.04 -7.01
N ILE A 276 -0.85 -0.29 -7.17
CA ILE A 276 -1.70 -0.92 -8.21
C ILE A 276 -3.18 -0.84 -7.79
N VAL A 277 -3.47 -1.28 -6.57
CA VAL A 277 -4.84 -1.28 -6.02
C VAL A 277 -5.36 0.14 -5.84
N GLU A 278 -4.51 1.06 -5.39
CA GLU A 278 -4.81 2.50 -5.27
C GLU A 278 -5.09 3.12 -6.64
N ARG A 279 -4.16 3.03 -7.62
CA ARG A 279 -4.35 3.65 -8.95
C ARG A 279 -5.58 3.13 -9.66
N GLU A 280 -5.85 1.83 -9.52
CA GLU A 280 -7.06 1.24 -10.10
C GLU A 280 -8.32 1.75 -9.43
N LEU A 281 -8.33 1.89 -8.09
CA LEU A 281 -9.47 2.46 -7.37
C LEU A 281 -9.70 3.93 -7.75
N SER A 282 -8.63 4.73 -7.76
CA SER A 282 -8.69 6.13 -8.17
C SER A 282 -9.22 6.25 -9.60
N ARG A 283 -8.71 5.43 -10.54
CA ARG A 283 -9.18 5.41 -11.93
C ARG A 283 -10.66 5.03 -12.06
N GLN A 284 -11.14 4.09 -11.25
CA GLN A 284 -12.55 3.68 -11.24
C GLN A 284 -13.48 4.78 -10.69
N LEU A 285 -13.00 5.54 -9.71
CA LEU A 285 -13.79 6.52 -8.97
C LEU A 285 -13.51 7.98 -9.34
N ASP A 286 -12.61 8.24 -10.30
CA ASP A 286 -12.20 9.59 -10.74
C ASP A 286 -13.39 10.48 -11.14
N SER A 287 -14.40 9.86 -11.77
CA SER A 287 -15.62 10.55 -12.20
C SER A 287 -16.69 10.70 -11.11
N VAL A 288 -16.44 10.19 -9.90
CA VAL A 288 -17.40 10.15 -8.80
C VAL A 288 -17.11 11.28 -7.81
N PRO A 289 -17.93 12.35 -7.78
CA PRO A 289 -17.62 13.54 -6.97
C PRO A 289 -17.61 13.30 -5.46
N THR A 290 -18.15 12.18 -5.00
CA THR A 290 -18.15 11.79 -3.58
C THR A 290 -16.88 11.06 -3.16
N TYR A 291 -15.99 10.70 -4.08
CA TYR A 291 -14.68 10.12 -3.77
C TYR A 291 -13.59 11.14 -4.06
N LEU A 292 -12.74 11.42 -3.06
CA LEU A 292 -11.58 12.29 -3.21
C LEU A 292 -10.33 11.56 -2.69
N ARG A 293 -9.34 11.41 -3.56
CA ARG A 293 -8.00 10.94 -3.20
C ARG A 293 -7.05 12.11 -3.15
N LEU A 294 -6.42 12.34 -2.00
CA LEU A 294 -5.32 13.31 -1.85
C LEU A 294 -4.06 12.55 -1.48
N ASN A 295 -3.03 12.69 -2.30
CA ASN A 295 -1.74 12.02 -2.12
C ASN A 295 -0.66 12.91 -2.73
N VAL A 296 0.34 13.31 -1.92
CA VAL A 296 1.42 14.17 -2.39
C VAL A 296 2.27 13.41 -3.42
N ASP A 297 2.33 13.94 -4.64
CA ASP A 297 2.90 13.28 -5.81
C ASP A 297 4.37 13.57 -6.03
N ARG A 298 4.91 14.63 -5.39
CA ARG A 298 6.31 15.06 -5.50
C ARG A 298 6.89 15.49 -4.17
N GLY A 299 8.19 15.21 -3.97
CA GLY A 299 8.96 15.61 -2.78
C GLY A 299 8.99 14.58 -1.66
N LEU A 300 8.17 13.53 -1.71
CA LEU A 300 8.13 12.45 -0.71
C LEU A 300 8.74 11.13 -1.21
N GLU A 301 9.30 11.12 -2.41
CA GLU A 301 9.59 9.87 -3.11
C GLU A 301 10.80 9.12 -2.56
N THR A 302 11.71 9.83 -1.89
CA THR A 302 12.94 9.31 -1.29
C THR A 302 12.81 9.03 0.21
N ILE A 303 11.65 9.30 0.81
CA ILE A 303 11.46 9.20 2.26
C ILE A 303 11.27 7.73 2.66
N GLU A 304 12.23 7.23 3.43
CA GLU A 304 12.22 5.85 3.92
C GLU A 304 11.25 5.67 5.09
N ASN A 305 10.73 4.44 5.25
CA ASN A 305 9.75 4.12 6.31
C ASN A 305 10.29 4.32 7.74
N ALA A 306 11.62 4.29 7.91
CA ALA A 306 12.28 4.45 9.20
C ALA A 306 12.73 5.90 9.49
N HIS A 307 12.55 6.85 8.55
CA HIS A 307 13.15 8.17 8.64
C HIS A 307 12.30 9.19 9.43
N TRP A 308 12.18 8.98 10.75
CA TRP A 308 11.30 9.80 11.62
C TRP A 308 11.97 11.01 12.29
N TYR A 309 13.23 11.29 11.96
CA TYR A 309 14.02 12.36 12.60
C TYR A 309 14.09 13.65 11.80
N ASP A 310 13.71 13.62 10.52
CA ASP A 310 13.66 14.78 9.64
C ASP A 310 12.38 14.69 8.81
N ILE A 311 11.35 15.37 9.30
CA ILE A 311 10.02 15.44 8.66
C ILE A 311 9.82 16.74 7.89
N ASP A 312 10.79 17.66 7.92
CA ASP A 312 10.71 18.96 7.25
C ASP A 312 10.41 18.84 5.75
N PRO A 313 11.01 17.88 5.00
CA PRO A 313 10.65 17.65 3.59
C PRO A 313 9.18 17.26 3.40
N ILE A 314 8.59 16.54 4.38
CA ILE A 314 7.19 16.11 4.34
C ILE A 314 6.28 17.30 4.49
N VAL A 315 6.52 18.10 5.53
CA VAL A 315 5.75 19.31 5.82
C VAL A 315 5.82 20.26 4.63
N THR A 316 7.03 20.55 4.14
CA THR A 316 7.26 21.49 3.03
C THR A 316 6.57 21.02 1.74
N SER A 317 6.74 19.74 1.37
CA SER A 317 6.14 19.23 0.13
C SER A 317 4.61 19.17 0.22
N THR A 318 4.07 18.86 1.41
CA THR A 318 2.62 18.86 1.64
C THR A 318 2.05 20.27 1.54
N GLN A 319 2.74 21.27 2.10
CA GLN A 319 2.31 22.67 1.99
C GLN A 319 2.26 23.14 0.53
N VAL A 320 3.30 22.84 -0.25
CA VAL A 320 3.32 23.16 -1.70
C VAL A 320 2.19 22.43 -2.44
N TYR A 321 1.88 21.20 -2.06
CA TYR A 321 0.78 20.43 -2.64
C TYR A 321 -0.60 21.05 -2.34
N LEU A 322 -0.81 21.56 -1.12
CA LEU A 322 -2.06 22.23 -0.72
C LEU A 322 -2.26 23.57 -1.43
N GLU A 323 -1.17 24.31 -1.70
CA GLU A 323 -1.18 25.57 -2.45
C GLU A 323 -1.50 25.39 -3.94
N MET A 324 -1.49 24.16 -4.47
CA MET A 324 -1.88 23.92 -5.86
C MET A 324 -3.37 24.24 -6.05
N VAL A 325 -3.66 25.07 -7.05
CA VAL A 325 -5.03 25.51 -7.38
C VAL A 325 -5.99 24.32 -7.54
N THR A 326 -5.55 23.24 -8.19
CA THR A 326 -6.34 22.02 -8.36
C THR A 326 -6.69 21.37 -7.01
N THR A 327 -5.70 21.22 -6.13
CA THR A 327 -5.87 20.61 -4.80
C THR A 327 -6.81 21.44 -3.94
N THR A 328 -6.57 22.75 -3.88
CA THR A 328 -7.43 23.69 -3.13
C THR A 328 -8.87 23.63 -3.61
N ASN A 329 -9.12 23.61 -4.94
CA ASN A 329 -10.48 23.48 -5.48
C ASN A 329 -11.14 22.14 -5.10
N PHE A 330 -10.40 21.03 -5.19
CA PHE A 330 -10.93 19.72 -4.79
C PHE A 330 -11.31 19.66 -3.32
N ILE A 331 -10.50 20.26 -2.44
CA ILE A 331 -10.79 20.36 -1.01
C ILE A 331 -12.03 21.22 -0.77
N ASP A 332 -12.14 22.39 -1.40
CA ASP A 332 -13.31 23.28 -1.24
C ASP A 332 -14.60 22.59 -1.68
N GLU A 333 -14.58 21.90 -2.81
CA GLU A 333 -15.73 21.14 -3.28
C GLU A 333 -16.13 20.02 -2.31
N ALA A 334 -15.15 19.31 -1.73
CA ALA A 334 -15.40 18.25 -0.76
C ALA A 334 -15.99 18.80 0.54
N VAL A 335 -15.44 19.89 1.08
CA VAL A 335 -15.95 20.57 2.28
C VAL A 335 -17.39 21.04 2.07
N GLN A 336 -17.64 21.74 0.96
CA GLN A 336 -18.98 22.22 0.62
C GLN A 336 -19.99 21.08 0.47
N ARG A 337 -19.57 19.93 -0.07
CA ARG A 337 -20.44 18.76 -0.24
C ARG A 337 -20.87 18.16 1.10
N VAL A 338 -19.94 18.01 2.04
CA VAL A 338 -20.25 17.52 3.39
C VAL A 338 -21.15 18.50 4.15
N LEU A 339 -20.90 19.81 4.03
CA LEU A 339 -21.68 20.84 4.75
C LEU A 339 -23.09 21.04 4.18
N ARG A 340 -23.28 20.99 2.86
CA ARG A 340 -24.60 21.22 2.24
C ARG A 340 -25.58 20.07 2.51
N GLY A 341 -25.07 18.85 2.66
CA GLY A 341 -25.90 17.64 2.66
C GLY A 341 -26.53 17.41 1.28
N GLY A 342 -26.35 16.23 0.70
CA GLY A 342 -26.80 15.94 -0.66
C GLY A 342 -26.00 14.83 -1.34
N GLY A 343 -25.88 13.67 -0.71
CA GLY A 343 -25.27 12.49 -1.28
C GLY A 343 -25.97 12.10 -2.57
N SER A 344 -25.30 12.34 -3.71
CA SER A 344 -25.85 12.03 -5.03
C SER A 344 -25.82 10.53 -5.33
N ILE A 345 -25.03 9.76 -4.57
CA ILE A 345 -24.81 8.32 -4.77
C ILE A 345 -24.96 7.56 -3.45
N THR A 346 -25.58 6.39 -3.51
CA THR A 346 -25.67 5.46 -2.39
C THR A 346 -24.39 4.66 -2.24
N LEU A 347 -24.09 4.20 -1.03
CA LEU A 347 -22.90 3.43 -0.73
C LEU A 347 -22.80 2.17 -1.60
N GLY A 348 -23.90 1.45 -1.81
CA GLY A 348 -23.95 0.27 -2.67
C GLY A 348 -23.64 0.58 -4.13
N LYS A 349 -24.04 1.75 -4.65
CA LYS A 349 -23.68 2.20 -6.01
C LYS A 349 -22.21 2.60 -6.08
N LEU A 350 -21.71 3.33 -5.08
CA LEU A 350 -20.31 3.73 -4.99
C LEU A 350 -19.38 2.50 -4.99
N VAL A 351 -19.70 1.49 -4.18
CA VAL A 351 -18.96 0.22 -4.15
C VAL A 351 -19.23 -0.63 -5.39
N GLY A 352 -20.45 -0.60 -5.94
CA GLY A 352 -20.84 -1.31 -7.14
C GLY A 352 -20.16 -0.80 -8.42
N LEU A 353 -19.80 0.49 -8.49
CA LEU A 353 -18.92 1.02 -9.54
C LEU A 353 -17.53 0.37 -9.51
N ASN A 354 -17.08 -0.05 -8.32
CA ASN A 354 -15.89 -0.89 -8.17
C ASN A 354 -16.14 -2.39 -8.47
N GLY A 355 -17.42 -2.80 -8.53
CA GLY A 355 -17.88 -4.18 -8.73
C GLY A 355 -18.41 -4.50 -10.13
N ALA A 356 -18.63 -3.50 -10.99
CA ALA A 356 -19.08 -3.66 -12.38
C ALA A 356 -18.09 -4.44 -13.26
N THR A 357 -16.88 -4.65 -12.77
CA THR A 357 -16.03 -5.76 -13.16
C THR A 357 -16.08 -6.82 -12.07
N LYS A 358 -16.88 -7.87 -12.31
CA LYS A 358 -16.53 -9.20 -11.84
C LYS A 358 -15.24 -9.60 -12.59
N LEU A 359 -14.12 -9.00 -12.21
CA LEU A 359 -12.80 -9.32 -12.72
C LEU A 359 -12.49 -10.74 -12.20
N ARG A 360 -12.85 -11.74 -13.01
CA ARG A 360 -11.83 -12.72 -13.38
C ARG A 360 -10.65 -11.86 -13.80
N PHE A 361 -9.54 -11.92 -13.05
CA PHE A 361 -8.27 -11.35 -13.46
C PHE A 361 -8.01 -11.76 -14.91
N ASP A 362 -8.39 -10.91 -15.86
CA ASP A 362 -8.07 -11.13 -17.25
C ASP A 362 -6.67 -10.60 -17.40
N THR A 363 -5.74 -11.54 -17.50
CA THR A 363 -4.32 -11.33 -17.75
C THR A 363 -4.06 -10.33 -18.87
N ARG A 364 -5.01 -10.06 -19.79
CA ARG A 364 -4.89 -9.09 -20.88
C ARG A 364 -4.89 -7.62 -20.45
N GLU A 365 -5.70 -7.20 -19.48
CA GLU A 365 -5.74 -5.77 -19.06
C GLU A 365 -4.49 -5.38 -18.27
N LEU A 366 -3.97 -6.30 -17.44
CA LEU A 366 -2.68 -6.14 -16.77
C LEU A 366 -1.54 -6.09 -17.79
N ASP A 367 -1.61 -6.90 -18.85
CA ASP A 367 -0.60 -6.95 -19.91
C ASP A 367 -0.64 -5.69 -20.80
N ASP A 368 -1.81 -5.10 -21.03
CA ASP A 368 -1.95 -3.85 -21.78
C ASP A 368 -1.57 -2.62 -20.94
N PHE A 369 -1.86 -2.63 -19.64
CA PHE A 369 -1.35 -1.64 -18.69
C PHE A 369 0.18 -1.68 -18.60
N LEU A 370 0.75 -2.87 -18.42
CA LEU A 370 2.20 -3.09 -18.42
C LEU A 370 2.82 -2.68 -19.77
N LYS A 371 2.19 -2.97 -20.92
CA LYS A 371 2.69 -2.54 -22.24
C LYS A 371 2.65 -1.03 -22.45
N LYS A 372 1.71 -0.32 -21.80
CA LYS A 372 1.55 1.14 -21.90
C LYS A 372 2.54 1.86 -20.98
N GLU A 373 2.70 1.36 -19.75
CA GLU A 373 3.75 1.79 -18.80
C GLU A 373 5.15 1.48 -19.33
N ILE A 374 5.39 0.28 -19.85
CA ILE A 374 6.68 -0.09 -20.48
C ILE A 374 6.96 0.76 -21.72
N ARG A 375 5.93 1.23 -22.45
CA ARG A 375 6.11 2.19 -23.57
C ARG A 375 6.49 3.58 -23.07
N SER A 376 5.78 4.10 -22.08
CA SER A 376 6.10 5.37 -21.43
C SER A 376 7.53 5.37 -20.86
N ILE A 377 7.87 4.30 -20.12
CA ILE A 377 9.21 4.04 -19.59
C ILE A 377 10.24 3.90 -20.73
N ARG A 378 9.90 3.22 -21.84
CA ARG A 378 10.79 3.08 -23.01
C ARG A 378 11.07 4.42 -23.69
N ASP A 379 10.09 5.30 -23.76
CA ASP A 379 10.20 6.63 -24.37
C ASP A 379 10.96 7.59 -23.45
N THR A 380 10.84 7.44 -22.11
CA THR A 380 11.69 8.16 -21.13
C THR A 380 13.13 7.61 -21.10
N LEU A 381 13.33 6.30 -21.33
CA LEU A 381 14.64 5.61 -21.32
C LEU A 381 15.43 5.69 -22.64
N GLN A 382 14.95 6.45 -23.63
CA GLN A 382 15.74 6.80 -24.83
C GLN A 382 16.79 7.88 -24.55
N GLY A 383 16.73 8.54 -23.39
CA GLY A 383 17.82 9.35 -22.85
C GLY A 383 18.86 8.48 -22.14
N VAL A 384 19.89 8.03 -22.87
CA VAL A 384 21.21 7.61 -22.37
C VAL A 384 21.22 6.79 -21.07
N ALA A 385 20.75 5.54 -21.12
CA ALA A 385 20.95 4.59 -20.03
C ALA A 385 21.98 3.53 -20.44
N GLU A 386 23.06 3.41 -19.67
CA GLU A 386 24.10 2.41 -19.83
C GLU A 386 23.52 0.99 -19.65
N LYS A 387 23.62 0.14 -20.68
CA LYS A 387 22.96 -1.18 -20.75
C LYS A 387 23.93 -2.26 -21.23
N ILE A 388 23.72 -3.49 -20.76
CA ILE A 388 24.23 -4.70 -21.41
C ILE A 388 23.15 -5.31 -22.30
N THR A 389 23.52 -6.18 -23.23
CA THR A 389 22.59 -6.98 -24.04
C THR A 389 22.70 -8.45 -23.67
N LEU A 390 21.62 -9.03 -23.15
CA LEU A 390 21.48 -10.48 -23.04
C LEU A 390 20.88 -11.02 -24.34
N ILE A 391 21.48 -12.04 -24.93
CA ILE A 391 20.94 -12.78 -26.07
C ILE A 391 20.44 -14.12 -25.56
N ASP A 392 19.13 -14.37 -25.65
CA ASP A 392 18.56 -15.64 -25.22
C ASP A 392 18.88 -16.81 -26.18
N ALA A 393 18.43 -18.01 -25.84
CA ALA A 393 18.72 -19.22 -26.64
C ALA A 393 18.12 -19.23 -28.04
N ILE A 394 17.13 -18.38 -28.33
CA ILE A 394 16.53 -18.26 -29.67
C ILE A 394 17.06 -17.04 -30.45
N GLY A 395 17.87 -16.19 -29.82
CA GLY A 395 18.52 -15.02 -30.41
C GLY A 395 17.82 -13.70 -30.09
N THR A 396 16.85 -13.69 -29.17
CA THR A 396 16.19 -12.47 -28.70
C THR A 396 17.19 -11.61 -27.95
N ARG A 397 17.33 -10.35 -28.35
CA ARG A 397 18.21 -9.37 -27.71
C ARG A 397 17.43 -8.61 -26.63
N ILE A 398 17.84 -8.77 -25.39
CA ILE A 398 17.18 -8.22 -24.21
C ILE A 398 18.13 -7.19 -23.60
N PRO A 399 17.83 -5.88 -23.71
CA PRO A 399 18.63 -4.87 -23.06
C PRO A 399 18.39 -4.91 -21.54
N ILE A 400 19.46 -5.01 -20.76
CA ILE A 400 19.41 -5.01 -19.30
C ILE A 400 20.21 -3.80 -18.82
N SER A 401 19.59 -2.92 -18.02
CA SER A 401 20.29 -1.80 -17.39
C SER A 401 21.45 -2.31 -16.54
N LEU A 402 22.61 -1.65 -16.62
CA LEU A 402 23.78 -1.98 -15.80
C LEU A 402 23.48 -2.03 -14.31
N GLN A 403 22.61 -1.12 -13.85
CA GLN A 403 22.15 -1.05 -12.46
C GLN A 403 21.40 -2.32 -12.02
N LEU A 404 20.79 -3.04 -12.96
CA LEU A 404 20.03 -4.27 -12.68
C LEU A 404 20.91 -5.53 -12.74
N CYS A 405 22.14 -5.44 -13.25
CA CYS A 405 23.04 -6.58 -13.40
C CYS A 405 24.42 -6.37 -12.75
N GLY A 406 24.50 -5.61 -11.65
CA GLY A 406 25.75 -5.37 -10.92
C GLY A 406 26.39 -6.62 -10.30
N SER A 407 25.65 -7.73 -10.16
CA SER A 407 26.20 -9.03 -9.74
C SER A 407 25.68 -10.19 -10.61
N TYR A 408 26.44 -11.29 -10.66
CA TYR A 408 26.06 -12.48 -11.44
C TYR A 408 24.74 -13.10 -10.95
N GLN A 409 24.48 -12.99 -9.64
CA GLN A 409 23.23 -13.43 -9.02
C GLN A 409 22.05 -12.56 -9.47
N MET A 410 22.26 -11.25 -9.64
CA MET A 410 21.22 -10.35 -10.17
C MET A 410 20.91 -10.67 -11.63
N LEU A 411 21.93 -10.88 -12.46
CA LEU A 411 21.78 -11.27 -13.86
C LEU A 411 21.01 -12.58 -14.01
N THR A 412 21.42 -13.63 -13.27
CA THR A 412 20.74 -14.93 -13.29
C THR A 412 19.33 -14.88 -12.69
N GLY A 413 19.09 -13.99 -11.73
CA GLY A 413 17.75 -13.68 -11.23
C GLY A 413 16.85 -13.07 -12.31
N ILE A 414 17.37 -12.10 -13.09
CA ILE A 414 16.66 -11.49 -14.21
C ILE A 414 16.33 -12.52 -15.28
N ILE A 415 17.30 -13.39 -15.61
CA ILE A 415 17.08 -14.49 -16.56
C ILE A 415 15.96 -15.41 -16.06
N ARG A 416 15.97 -15.81 -14.78
CA ARG A 416 14.92 -16.67 -14.22
C ARG A 416 13.54 -16.02 -14.31
N LEU A 417 13.41 -14.76 -13.89
CA LEU A 417 12.15 -14.02 -13.95
C LEU A 417 11.67 -13.87 -15.39
N TYR A 418 12.55 -13.52 -16.32
CA TYR A 418 12.23 -13.42 -17.74
C TYR A 418 11.68 -14.75 -18.29
N PHE A 419 12.34 -15.87 -18.01
CA PHE A 419 11.88 -17.18 -18.51
C PHE A 419 10.66 -17.74 -17.76
N GLU A 420 10.41 -17.32 -16.52
CA GLU A 420 9.23 -17.70 -15.75
C GLU A 420 7.96 -16.97 -16.24
N HIS A 421 8.07 -15.67 -16.49
CA HIS A 421 6.95 -14.82 -16.89
C HIS A 421 6.71 -14.82 -18.40
N CYS A 422 7.76 -14.64 -19.22
CA CYS A 422 7.61 -14.57 -20.67
C CYS A 422 7.55 -15.95 -21.35
N ARG A 423 7.95 -17.01 -20.62
CA ARG A 423 7.97 -18.42 -21.08
C ARG A 423 8.47 -18.60 -22.54
N PRO A 424 9.59 -17.99 -22.95
CA PRO A 424 10.12 -18.22 -24.30
C PRO A 424 10.62 -19.67 -24.43
N PRO A 425 10.79 -20.18 -25.68
CA PRO A 425 11.34 -21.50 -25.92
C PRO A 425 12.63 -21.75 -25.12
N GLY A 426 12.66 -22.83 -24.34
CA GLY A 426 13.79 -23.15 -23.44
C GLY A 426 13.54 -22.83 -21.96
N ALA A 427 12.39 -22.26 -21.57
CA ALA A 427 12.05 -21.96 -20.17
C ALA A 427 12.16 -23.16 -19.21
N GLY A 428 11.79 -24.37 -19.67
CA GLY A 428 11.97 -25.59 -18.87
C GLY A 428 13.44 -25.89 -18.56
N LEU A 429 14.35 -25.60 -19.49
CA LEU A 429 15.80 -25.80 -19.32
C LEU A 429 16.38 -24.76 -18.38
N VAL A 430 15.97 -23.50 -18.51
CA VAL A 430 16.40 -22.41 -17.61
C VAL A 430 15.95 -22.67 -16.17
N ARG A 431 14.71 -23.16 -15.98
CA ARG A 431 14.19 -23.54 -14.66
C ARG A 431 15.00 -24.65 -13.99
N GLN A 432 15.49 -25.60 -14.79
CA GLN A 432 16.32 -26.71 -14.33
C GLN A 432 17.81 -26.35 -14.22
N GLY A 433 18.20 -25.11 -14.55
CA GLY A 433 19.59 -24.66 -14.54
C GLY A 433 20.43 -25.20 -15.70
N HIS A 434 19.79 -25.69 -16.77
CA HIS A 434 20.45 -26.26 -17.95
C HIS A 434 20.82 -25.20 -18.99
N TYR A 435 21.52 -24.15 -18.55
CA TYR A 435 22.04 -23.09 -19.41
C TYR A 435 23.37 -22.56 -18.88
N GLN A 436 24.11 -21.92 -19.76
CA GLN A 436 25.38 -21.26 -19.50
C GLN A 436 25.38 -19.89 -20.15
N LEU A 437 26.09 -18.95 -19.54
CA LEU A 437 26.31 -17.63 -20.10
C LEU A 437 27.70 -17.59 -20.73
N VAL A 438 27.76 -17.13 -21.97
CA VAL A 438 29.01 -16.96 -22.71
C VAL A 438 29.17 -15.50 -23.14
N SER A 439 30.41 -15.02 -23.16
CA SER A 439 30.71 -13.66 -23.60
C SER A 439 30.67 -13.61 -25.13
N GLY A 440 29.81 -12.77 -25.71
CA GLY A 440 29.59 -12.71 -27.16
C GLY A 440 30.83 -12.27 -27.98
N THR A 441 31.85 -11.72 -27.33
CA THR A 441 33.11 -11.30 -27.99
C THR A 441 34.14 -12.42 -28.12
N GLN A 442 34.10 -13.44 -27.26
CA GLN A 442 35.12 -14.50 -27.18
C GLN A 442 34.55 -15.93 -27.10
N MET A 443 33.22 -16.08 -26.97
CA MET A 443 32.55 -17.38 -26.76
C MET A 443 33.06 -18.16 -25.55
N GLU A 444 33.70 -17.47 -24.60
CA GLU A 444 34.18 -18.03 -23.35
C GLU A 444 33.08 -18.03 -22.28
N GLU A 445 33.13 -19.01 -21.38
CA GLU A 445 32.22 -19.09 -20.24
C GLU A 445 32.36 -17.87 -19.34
N VAL A 446 31.25 -17.21 -19.06
CA VAL A 446 31.19 -16.13 -18.07
C VAL A 446 31.21 -16.75 -16.68
N GLN A 447 32.40 -16.80 -16.08
CA GLN A 447 32.56 -17.27 -14.71
C GLN A 447 31.92 -16.32 -13.70
N ARG A 448 31.27 -16.89 -12.68
CA ARG A 448 30.56 -16.13 -11.64
C ARG A 448 31.45 -15.13 -10.91
N SER A 449 32.69 -15.53 -10.64
CA SER A 449 33.71 -14.74 -9.93
C SER A 449 34.24 -13.55 -10.74
N GLN A 450 34.11 -13.58 -12.07
CA GLN A 450 34.65 -12.56 -12.98
C GLN A 450 33.59 -11.56 -13.44
N TRP A 451 32.33 -11.74 -13.04
CA TRP A 451 31.21 -10.91 -13.52
C TRP A 451 31.37 -9.43 -13.18
N THR A 452 31.76 -9.11 -11.95
CA THR A 452 31.95 -7.73 -11.48
C THR A 452 33.05 -6.98 -12.23
N SER A 453 34.07 -7.71 -12.71
CA SER A 453 35.12 -7.15 -13.57
C SER A 453 34.76 -7.10 -15.06
N LEU A 454 33.78 -7.91 -15.50
CA LEU A 454 33.39 -8.04 -16.90
C LEU A 454 32.24 -7.10 -17.30
N VAL A 455 31.33 -6.81 -16.38
CA VAL A 455 30.10 -6.07 -16.65
C VAL A 455 30.38 -4.60 -16.95
N ALA A 456 30.09 -4.16 -18.19
CA ALA A 456 30.33 -2.81 -18.66
C ALA A 456 29.28 -2.38 -19.72
N PRO A 457 29.09 -1.07 -19.97
CA PRO A 457 28.10 -0.62 -20.95
C PRO A 457 28.41 -1.21 -22.34
N GLY A 458 27.39 -1.73 -23.02
CA GLY A 458 27.54 -2.37 -24.33
C GLY A 458 27.98 -3.84 -24.30
N LEU A 459 28.27 -4.43 -23.13
CA LEU A 459 28.59 -5.85 -23.03
C LEU A 459 27.46 -6.70 -23.61
N THR A 460 27.81 -7.71 -24.41
CA THR A 460 26.87 -8.71 -24.92
C THR A 460 27.14 -10.06 -24.27
N VAL A 461 26.12 -10.60 -23.62
CA VAL A 461 26.14 -11.92 -22.97
C VAL A 461 25.16 -12.82 -23.70
N GLU A 462 25.59 -13.98 -24.16
CA GLU A 462 24.73 -14.92 -24.87
C GLU A 462 24.41 -16.14 -23.99
N MET A 463 23.18 -16.62 -24.07
CA MET A 463 22.75 -17.84 -23.40
C MET A 463 23.03 -19.04 -24.30
N SER A 464 23.95 -19.88 -23.84
CA SER A 464 24.20 -21.19 -24.42
C SER A 464 23.47 -22.26 -23.63
N MET A 465 22.75 -23.15 -24.30
CA MET A 465 22.05 -24.25 -23.62
C MET A 465 22.99 -25.46 -23.51
N VAL A 466 23.11 -26.03 -22.31
CA VAL A 466 24.07 -27.10 -22.01
C VAL A 466 23.67 -28.41 -22.70
N LYS A 467 24.64 -29.10 -23.31
CA LYS A 467 24.50 -30.47 -23.82
C LYS A 467 25.10 -31.46 -22.82
N HIS A 468 24.30 -32.45 -22.42
CA HIS A 468 24.65 -33.61 -21.58
C HIS A 468 25.00 -33.31 -20.11
N ASN A 469 24.10 -33.71 -19.21
CA ASN A 469 24.47 -34.11 -17.85
C ASN A 469 24.43 -35.65 -17.79
N ARG A 470 25.14 -36.26 -16.84
CA ARG A 470 25.46 -37.70 -16.67
C ARG A 470 24.28 -38.72 -16.71
N GLY A 471 23.07 -38.31 -17.09
CA GLY A 471 21.81 -39.07 -17.02
C GLY A 471 21.13 -39.45 -18.35
N ASN A 472 21.84 -39.41 -19.49
CA ASN A 472 21.41 -40.10 -20.74
C ASN A 472 20.05 -39.63 -21.34
N ARG A 473 19.74 -38.32 -21.35
CA ARG A 473 18.57 -37.76 -22.07
C ARG A 473 19.00 -36.75 -23.13
N ASP A 474 18.51 -36.95 -24.35
CA ASP A 474 18.71 -36.02 -25.46
C ASP A 474 17.85 -34.76 -25.26
N ILE A 475 18.48 -33.58 -25.32
CA ILE A 475 17.80 -32.27 -25.20
C ILE A 475 17.69 -31.67 -26.60
N ALA A 476 16.46 -31.36 -27.04
CA ALA A 476 16.21 -30.68 -28.30
C ALA A 476 16.58 -29.19 -28.21
N CYS A 477 17.21 -28.64 -29.25
CA CYS A 477 17.53 -27.22 -29.32
C CYS A 477 16.24 -26.37 -29.28
N PRO A 478 16.08 -25.42 -28.34
CA PRO A 478 14.88 -24.57 -28.27
C PRO A 478 14.65 -23.68 -29.50
N LYS A 479 15.70 -23.45 -30.30
CA LYS A 479 15.68 -22.58 -31.48
C LYS A 479 15.24 -23.30 -32.76
N CYS A 480 15.66 -24.53 -32.99
CA CYS A 480 15.42 -25.25 -34.25
C CYS A 480 14.83 -26.66 -34.07
N GLY A 481 14.63 -27.13 -32.84
CA GLY A 481 14.06 -28.45 -32.55
C GLY A 481 14.98 -29.63 -32.86
N LEU A 482 16.18 -29.40 -33.41
CA LEU A 482 17.14 -30.46 -33.73
C LEU A 482 17.67 -31.12 -32.45
N LEU A 483 17.61 -32.44 -32.42
CA LEU A 483 18.28 -33.27 -31.42
C LEU A 483 19.76 -33.38 -31.79
N ALA A 484 20.65 -33.07 -30.86
CA ALA A 484 22.08 -33.12 -31.10
C ALA A 484 22.55 -34.57 -31.24
N ARG A 485 22.70 -35.07 -32.49
CA ARG A 485 23.03 -36.48 -32.78
C ARG A 485 24.49 -36.90 -32.55
N GLU A 486 25.43 -35.96 -32.48
CA GLU A 486 26.85 -36.29 -32.29
C GLU A 486 27.24 -36.33 -30.81
N ARG A 487 27.71 -37.47 -30.32
CA ARG A 487 28.31 -37.63 -28.98
C ARG A 487 29.72 -37.03 -28.93
N ASN A 488 29.84 -35.73 -29.10
CA ASN A 488 31.05 -34.98 -28.77
C ASN A 488 30.81 -34.23 -27.46
N ASN A 489 31.61 -34.55 -26.43
CA ASN A 489 31.44 -34.09 -25.04
C ASN A 489 31.50 -32.55 -24.85
N ASN A 490 31.86 -31.77 -25.88
CA ASN A 490 32.11 -30.33 -25.77
C ASN A 490 31.30 -29.45 -26.75
N THR A 491 30.13 -29.89 -27.25
CA THR A 491 29.35 -29.11 -28.25
C THR A 491 28.07 -28.48 -27.72
N TRP A 492 28.12 -27.16 -27.45
CA TRP A 492 27.12 -26.12 -27.79
C TRP A 492 25.76 -26.52 -28.38
N ALA A 493 24.62 -26.53 -27.66
CA ALA A 493 23.31 -26.82 -28.28
C ALA A 493 22.70 -25.63 -29.07
N THR A 494 23.11 -24.39 -28.82
CA THR A 494 22.63 -23.21 -29.57
C THR A 494 23.55 -22.82 -30.73
N SER A 495 24.74 -23.42 -30.86
CA SER A 495 25.63 -23.25 -32.01
C SER A 495 25.25 -24.20 -33.16
N CYS A 496 24.00 -24.13 -33.62
CA CYS A 496 23.60 -24.85 -34.83
C CYS A 496 24.34 -24.24 -36.04
N PRO A 497 25.00 -25.02 -36.92
CA PRO A 497 25.76 -24.49 -38.06
C PRO A 497 24.92 -23.69 -39.06
N VAL A 498 23.59 -23.82 -39.01
CA VAL A 498 22.64 -23.26 -39.98
C VAL A 498 22.61 -21.73 -40.00
N THR A 499 23.22 -21.05 -39.03
CA THR A 499 23.36 -19.57 -39.02
C THR A 499 24.75 -19.05 -39.39
N ARG A 500 25.73 -19.88 -39.79
CA ARG A 500 27.04 -19.37 -40.25
C ARG A 500 27.07 -18.88 -41.71
N THR A 501 26.02 -19.10 -42.50
CA THR A 501 26.01 -18.78 -43.94
C THR A 501 25.64 -17.34 -44.32
N PHE A 502 25.23 -16.48 -43.38
CA PHE A 502 24.83 -15.09 -43.72
C PHE A 502 25.95 -14.02 -43.60
N LYS A 503 27.20 -14.41 -43.30
CA LYS A 503 28.35 -13.46 -43.24
C LYS A 503 29.46 -13.71 -44.28
N LEU A 504 29.25 -14.59 -45.26
CA LEU A 504 30.27 -14.92 -46.28
C LEU A 504 29.84 -14.71 -47.74
N LEU A 505 28.69 -14.06 -48.02
CA LEU A 505 28.17 -13.93 -49.39
C LEU A 505 27.87 -12.50 -49.88
N THR A 506 28.49 -11.47 -49.30
CA THR A 506 28.51 -10.14 -49.93
C THR A 506 29.91 -9.56 -49.87
N GLY A 507 30.67 -9.75 -50.95
CA GLY A 507 32.02 -9.22 -51.08
C GLY A 507 32.87 -9.79 -52.22
N LEU A 508 32.27 -10.37 -53.26
CA LEU A 508 32.88 -10.37 -54.59
C LEU A 508 32.90 -8.90 -55.05
N ASN A 509 34.04 -8.24 -54.88
CA ASN A 509 34.35 -7.05 -55.67
C ASN A 509 35.26 -7.49 -56.81
N LEU A 510 34.69 -7.41 -58.03
CA LEU A 510 35.43 -7.22 -59.26
C LEU A 510 36.56 -6.21 -59.02
N MET A 511 37.81 -6.66 -59.15
CA MET A 511 38.87 -5.77 -59.58
C MET A 511 38.95 -5.86 -61.10
N ILE A 512 38.95 -4.67 -61.69
CA ILE A 512 39.13 -4.35 -63.09
C ILE A 512 40.53 -4.78 -63.55
N LEU A 513 40.58 -5.32 -64.78
CA LEU A 513 41.73 -5.72 -65.63
C LEU A 513 42.40 -7.07 -65.34
#